data_AF-A0A3N5R220-F1
#
_entry.id   AF-A0A3N5R220-F1
#
_cell.length_a   1.000
_cell.length_b   1.000
_cell.length_c   1.000
_cell.angle_alpha   90.00
_cell.angle_beta   90.00
_cell.angle_gamma   90.00
#
_symmetry.space_group_name_H-M   'P 1'
#
loop_
_entity.id
_entity.type
_entity.pdbx_description
1 polymer ?
#
loop_
_entity_poly.entity_id
_entity_poly.type
_entity_poly.pdbx_seq_one_letter_code
_entity_poly.pdbx_strand_id
1 'polypeptide(L)'
;MVFKNEDTLQTFLDANQEYRFHKLYDNAINQVSSEFEKTYPILIDGKRISTSQTMIRSSPTDRRLTLGYIVKGNSAHAKKAIQAASIAFEKWSMMDYRK
;
A
#
# COMPACT_ATOMS: atom_id res chain seq x y z
N MET A 1 13.02 -11.09 -20.93
CA MET A 1 11.66 -11.36 -20.42
C MET A 1 10.73 -10.44 -21.19
N VAL A 2 9.72 -10.95 -21.87
CA VAL A 2 8.75 -10.11 -22.59
C VAL A 2 7.74 -9.61 -21.56
N PHE A 3 7.36 -8.33 -21.64
CA PHE A 3 6.31 -7.78 -20.81
C PHE A 3 5.00 -8.56 -21.02
N LYS A 4 4.30 -8.88 -19.93
CA LYS A 4 2.99 -9.56 -19.96
C LYS A 4 2.08 -8.86 -18.98
N ASN A 5 0.84 -8.59 -19.41
CA ASN A 5 -0.20 -8.07 -18.53
C ASN A 5 -0.46 -9.04 -17.37
N GLU A 6 -0.55 -8.49 -16.16
CA GLU A 6 -1.00 -9.22 -14.97
C GLU A 6 -2.53 -9.22 -14.93
N ASP A 7 -3.16 -9.96 -15.86
CA ASP A 7 -4.61 -10.15 -15.85
C ASP A 7 -4.95 -11.24 -14.82
N THR A 8 -4.91 -10.90 -13.53
CA THR A 8 -4.93 -11.90 -12.45
C THR A 8 -6.09 -12.90 -12.59
N LEU A 9 -7.34 -12.43 -12.67
CA LEU A 9 -8.49 -13.33 -12.81
C LEU A 9 -8.47 -14.11 -14.12
N GLN A 10 -8.27 -13.44 -15.26
CA GLN A 10 -8.25 -14.08 -16.58
C GLN A 10 -7.16 -15.15 -16.66
N THR A 11 -5.99 -14.90 -16.06
CA THR A 11 -4.89 -15.86 -15.98
C THR A 11 -5.30 -17.13 -15.22
N PHE A 12 -6.07 -17.00 -14.14
CA PHE A 12 -6.62 -18.17 -13.44
C PHE A 12 -7.68 -18.88 -14.27
N LEU A 13 -8.54 -18.15 -15.00
CA LEU A 13 -9.56 -18.75 -15.87
C LEU A 13 -8.93 -19.52 -17.03
N ASP A 14 -7.96 -18.93 -17.73
CA ASP A 14 -7.23 -19.54 -18.85
C ASP A 14 -6.48 -20.82 -18.41
N ALA A 15 -5.98 -20.83 -17.17
CA ALA A 15 -5.33 -21.99 -16.57
C ALA A 15 -6.32 -23.02 -16.00
N ASN A 16 -7.63 -22.78 -16.12
CA ASN A 16 -8.70 -23.59 -15.52
C ASN A 16 -8.55 -23.74 -13.98
N GLN A 17 -8.09 -22.68 -13.32
CA GLN A 17 -7.79 -22.59 -11.89
C GLN A 17 -8.73 -21.62 -11.15
N GLU A 18 -9.96 -21.43 -11.63
CA GLU A 18 -10.93 -20.52 -11.02
C GLU A 18 -11.17 -20.84 -9.52
N TYR A 19 -11.33 -22.12 -9.19
CA TYR A 19 -11.49 -22.55 -7.79
C TYR A 19 -10.34 -22.07 -6.89
N ARG A 20 -9.11 -22.10 -7.41
CA ARG A 20 -7.92 -21.63 -6.67
C ARG A 20 -7.96 -20.12 -6.48
N PHE A 21 -8.41 -19.36 -7.48
CA PHE A 21 -8.60 -17.91 -7.34
C PHE A 21 -9.57 -17.59 -6.21
N HIS A 22 -10.76 -18.20 -6.20
CA HIS A 22 -11.76 -17.98 -5.16
C HIS A 22 -11.21 -18.31 -3.78
N LYS A 23 -10.51 -19.44 -3.62
CA LYS A 23 -9.87 -19.83 -2.35
C LYS A 23 -8.83 -18.81 -1.88
N LEU A 24 -8.00 -18.28 -2.79
CA LEU A 24 -7.00 -17.25 -2.44
C LEU A 24 -7.67 -15.93 -2.06
N TYR A 25 -8.73 -15.56 -2.76
CA TYR A 25 -9.52 -14.37 -2.49
C TYR A 25 -10.18 -14.44 -1.11
N ASP A 26 -10.82 -15.56 -0.77
CA ASP A 26 -11.44 -15.77 0.55
C ASP A 26 -10.39 -15.71 1.68
N ASN A 27 -9.22 -16.31 1.46
CA ASN A 27 -8.10 -16.22 2.41
C ASN A 27 -7.62 -14.77 2.58
N ALA A 28 -7.53 -14.01 1.48
CA ALA A 28 -7.13 -12.61 1.52
C ALA A 28 -8.16 -11.74 2.27
N ILE A 29 -9.47 -12.00 2.11
CA ILE A 29 -10.51 -11.34 2.89
C ILE A 29 -10.31 -11.57 4.38
N ASN A 30 -10.08 -12.83 4.79
CA ASN A 30 -9.86 -13.18 6.19
C ASN A 30 -8.60 -12.50 6.74
N GLN A 31 -7.51 -12.50 5.97
CA GLN A 31 -6.28 -11.84 6.34
C GLN A 31 -6.49 -10.33 6.51
N VAL A 32 -7.04 -9.64 5.51
CA VAL A 32 -7.26 -8.18 5.56
C VAL A 32 -8.22 -7.80 6.67
N SER A 33 -9.27 -8.59 6.92
CA SER A 33 -10.20 -8.36 8.03
C SER A 33 -9.51 -8.44 9.39
N SER A 34 -8.50 -9.31 9.54
CA SER A 34 -7.67 -9.37 10.76
C SER A 34 -6.75 -8.15 10.93
N GLU A 35 -6.62 -7.32 9.90
CA GLU A 35 -5.84 -6.08 9.92
C GLU A 35 -6.67 -4.84 10.19
N PHE A 36 -7.99 -4.99 10.37
CA PHE A 36 -8.85 -3.85 10.65
C PHE A 36 -8.44 -3.13 11.93
N GLU A 37 -8.77 -1.84 11.96
CA GLU A 37 -8.43 -0.91 13.04
C GLU A 37 -6.93 -0.68 13.27
N LYS A 38 -6.04 -1.28 12.47
CA LYS A 38 -4.60 -0.99 12.53
C LYS A 38 -4.31 0.46 12.12
N THR A 39 -3.26 1.01 12.72
CA THR A 39 -2.75 2.34 12.36
C THR A 39 -1.52 2.22 11.47
N TYR A 40 -1.59 2.83 10.29
CA TYR A 40 -0.51 2.83 9.30
C TYR A 40 0.29 4.16 9.40
N PRO A 41 1.61 4.09 9.64
CA PRO A 41 2.46 5.27 9.82
C PRO A 41 2.76 5.96 8.48
N ILE A 42 3.22 7.21 8.56
CA ILE A 42 3.84 7.87 7.42
C ILE A 42 5.22 7.27 7.21
N LEU A 43 5.63 7.05 5.96
CA LEU A 43 6.99 6.64 5.61
C LEU A 43 7.75 7.82 4.99
N ILE A 44 8.83 8.25 5.64
CA ILE A 44 9.75 9.28 5.13
C ILE A 44 11.17 8.76 5.30
N ASP A 45 11.97 8.76 4.24
CA ASP A 45 13.37 8.32 4.27
C ASP A 45 13.54 6.90 4.84
N GLY A 46 12.64 5.99 4.45
CA GLY A 46 12.60 4.60 4.95
C GLY A 46 12.15 4.46 6.41
N LYS A 47 11.85 5.56 7.12
CA LYS A 47 11.46 5.55 8.53
C LYS A 47 9.96 5.66 8.71
N ARG A 48 9.42 4.87 9.63
CA ARG A 48 8.03 4.93 10.08
C ARG A 48 7.87 6.07 11.07
N ILE A 49 7.01 7.03 10.74
CA ILE A 49 6.69 8.18 11.57
C ILE A 49 5.25 8.04 12.05
N SER A 50 5.11 7.98 13.37
CA SER A 50 3.84 8.03 14.08
C SER A 50 3.58 9.45 14.58
N THR A 51 2.31 9.84 14.68
CA THR A 51 1.91 11.11 15.31
C THR A 51 0.69 10.86 16.19
N SER A 52 0.39 11.80 17.09
CA SER A 52 -0.81 11.75 17.91
C SER A 52 -2.10 11.95 17.11
N GLN A 53 -2.02 12.47 15.88
CA GLN A 53 -3.17 12.68 15.01
C GLN A 53 -3.27 11.59 13.95
N THR A 54 -4.44 10.96 13.86
CA THR A 54 -4.76 9.97 12.84
C THR A 54 -6.03 10.37 12.09
N MET A 55 -6.22 9.79 10.91
CA MET A 55 -7.43 9.89 10.11
C MET A 55 -8.02 8.50 9.93
N ILE A 56 -9.31 8.37 10.23
CA ILE A 56 -10.05 7.13 10.03
C ILE A 56 -10.24 6.82 8.55
N ARG A 57 -10.18 5.53 8.22
CA ARG A 57 -10.54 4.97 6.93
C ARG A 57 -11.66 3.96 7.16
N SER A 58 -12.87 4.36 6.80
CA SER A 58 -14.06 3.53 6.88
C SER A 58 -14.34 2.87 5.53
N SER A 59 -15.06 1.75 5.53
CA SER A 59 -15.51 1.14 4.28
C SER A 59 -16.46 2.07 3.52
N PRO A 60 -16.32 2.21 2.20
CA PRO A 60 -17.25 3.00 1.38
C PRO A 60 -18.64 2.35 1.32
N THR A 61 -18.73 1.03 1.46
CA THR A 61 -19.99 0.27 1.40
C THR A 61 -20.69 0.21 2.76
N ASP A 62 -19.94 0.24 3.87
CA ASP A 62 -20.50 0.36 5.22
C ASP A 62 -19.62 1.29 6.07
N ARG A 63 -20.10 2.51 6.32
CA ARG A 63 -19.34 3.52 7.07
C ARG A 63 -19.19 3.21 8.55
N ARG A 64 -19.92 2.22 9.09
CA ARG A 64 -19.75 1.73 10.48
C ARG A 64 -18.53 0.84 10.61
N LEU A 65 -18.05 0.27 9.51
CA LEU A 65 -16.88 -0.59 9.49
C LEU A 65 -15.60 0.24 9.33
N THR A 66 -14.77 0.26 10.38
CA THR A 66 -13.46 0.91 10.38
C THR A 66 -12.41 -0.04 9.81
N LEU A 67 -11.87 0.27 8.63
CA LEU A 67 -10.80 -0.51 8.00
C LEU A 67 -9.45 -0.24 8.66
N GLY A 68 -9.24 0.97 9.17
CA GLY A 68 -8.00 1.32 9.85
C GLY A 68 -7.82 2.82 9.97
N TYR A 69 -6.63 3.20 10.40
CA TYR A 69 -6.23 4.59 10.61
C TYR A 69 -4.97 4.87 9.84
N ILE A 70 -4.87 6.06 9.26
CA ILE A 70 -3.61 6.56 8.72
C ILE A 70 -3.12 7.74 9.55
N VAL A 71 -1.81 7.82 9.77
CA VAL A 71 -1.21 8.93 10.52
C VAL A 71 -1.36 10.24 9.72
N LYS A 72 -1.78 11.32 10.40
CA LYS A 72 -1.96 12.64 9.78
C LYS A 72 -0.64 13.40 9.80
N GLY A 73 -0.14 13.72 8.60
CA GLY A 73 1.05 14.55 8.42
C GLY A 73 0.80 16.01 8.77
N ASN A 74 1.89 16.75 9.00
CA ASN A 74 1.86 18.20 9.18
C ASN A 74 2.94 18.83 8.27
N SER A 75 3.03 20.16 8.28
CA SER A 75 3.98 20.89 7.42
C SER A 75 5.44 20.52 7.68
N ALA A 76 5.82 20.16 8.91
CA ALA A 76 7.17 19.68 9.21
C ALA A 76 7.44 18.30 8.61
N HIS A 77 6.47 17.39 8.63
CA HIS A 77 6.58 16.10 7.93
C HIS A 77 6.73 16.30 6.41
N ALA A 78 5.94 17.20 5.81
CA ALA A 78 6.06 17.53 4.40
C ALA A 78 7.46 18.09 4.04
N LYS A 79 7.98 19.03 4.83
CA LYS A 79 9.34 19.57 4.64
C LYS A 79 10.42 18.47 4.72
N LYS A 80 10.32 17.58 5.71
CA LYS A 80 11.23 16.43 5.85
C LYS A 80 11.15 15.49 4.64
N ALA A 81 9.94 15.21 4.14
CA ALA A 81 9.73 14.36 2.98
C ALA A 81 10.35 14.97 1.71
N ILE A 82 10.15 16.27 1.48
CA ILE A 82 10.74 17.00 0.35
C ILE A 82 12.27 16.96 0.43
N GLN A 83 12.83 17.26 1.60
CA GLN A 83 14.29 17.23 1.79
C GLN A 83 14.87 15.83 1.52
N ALA A 84 14.25 14.78 2.08
CA ALA A 84 14.67 13.40 1.86
C ALA A 84 14.58 13.00 0.38
N ALA A 85 13.50 13.37 -0.31
CA ALA A 85 13.32 13.12 -1.72
C ALA A 85 14.38 13.84 -2.58
N SER A 86 14.70 15.11 -2.27
CA SER A 86 15.74 15.87 -2.98
C SER A 86 17.12 15.23 -2.83
N ILE A 87 17.48 14.77 -1.63
CA ILE A 87 18.75 14.08 -1.37
C ILE A 87 18.80 12.73 -2.12
N ALA A 88 17.71 11.95 -2.07
CA ALA A 88 17.64 10.67 -2.78
C ALA A 88 17.72 10.84 -4.31
N PHE A 89 17.16 11.94 -4.84
CA PHE A 89 17.14 12.24 -6.26
C PHE A 89 18.54 12.38 -6.87
N GLU A 90 19.52 12.94 -6.14
CA GLU A 90 20.90 13.09 -6.64
C GLU A 90 21.49 11.76 -7.10
N LYS A 91 21.25 10.68 -6.35
CA LYS A 91 21.71 9.34 -6.71
C LYS A 91 20.75 8.65 -7.67
N TRP A 92 19.44 8.72 -7.39
CA TRP A 92 18.41 8.05 -8.19
C TRP A 92 18.39 8.53 -9.65
N SER A 93 18.59 9.82 -9.89
CA SER A 93 18.61 10.42 -11.24
C SER A 93 19.79 9.93 -12.11
N MET A 94 20.85 9.43 -11.48
CA MET A 94 22.02 8.88 -12.17
C MET A 94 21.98 7.34 -12.27
N MET A 95 20.94 6.70 -11.73
CA MET A 95 20.82 5.24 -11.80
C MET A 95 20.53 4.81 -13.24
N ASP A 96 21.29 3.83 -13.72
CA ASP A 96 21.02 3.17 -14.99
C ASP A 96 19.66 2.46 -14.89
N TYR A 97 18.79 2.66 -15.87
CA TYR A 97 17.45 2.04 -15.93
C TYR A 97 17.49 0.50 -15.94
N ARG A 98 18.65 -0.11 -16.22
CA ARG A 98 18.88 -1.56 -16.18
C ARG A 98 19.22 -2.08 -14.78
N LYS A 99 19.48 -1.18 -13.81
CA LYS A 99 19.67 -1.53 -12.40
C LYS A 99 18.37 -1.44 -11.62
#